data_AF-A0A7G6Z3X0-F1
#
_entry.id   AF-A0A7G6Z3X0-F1
#
_cell.length_a   1.000
_cell.length_b   1.000
_cell.length_c   1.000
_cell.angle_alpha   90.00
_cell.angle_beta   90.00
_cell.angle_gamma   90.00
#
_symmetry.space_group_name_H-M   'P 1'
#
loop_
_entity.id
_entity.type
_entity.pdbx_description
1 polymer ?
#
loop_
_entity_poly.entity_id
_entity_poly.type
_entity_poly.pdbx_seq_one_letter_code
_entity_poly.pdbx_strand_id
1 'polypeptide(L)'
;MTRPDPTASEILADLTATGQARPRTSLPGPVQAAEWRRLARAAGRSIGRPVRTYAGPDGPVAALHDWPVDDVERTIHERALRDAVDGATLEAIPHQRGPGRPRKGSGPGARERIMTAAEHLFKTDGFRASGVDTITEEADVAKASFYKYFGSRSELEVAYLNLEHQRSVDDLAEREQAHPVAADALVDVVDAAASLLAVAPAANVFILATVEYPETDHPACLAAQTHLQWRHRQFTRLLTSAGHPSPVTAATDLAAALDGAELLAHVSDHDTAAGSARRALARLLVEASQ
;
A
#
# COMPACT_ATOMS: atom_id res chain seq x y z
N MET A 1 1.69 -22.23 -47.34
CA MET A 1 2.53 -21.03 -47.41
C MET A 1 2.47 -20.34 -46.06
N THR A 2 3.56 -20.35 -45.30
CA THR A 2 3.63 -19.77 -43.94
C THR A 2 3.64 -18.25 -44.05
N ARG A 3 2.65 -17.58 -43.46
CA ARG A 3 2.58 -16.10 -43.43
C ARG A 3 3.71 -15.58 -42.51
N PRO A 4 4.42 -14.48 -42.87
CA PRO A 4 5.46 -13.92 -42.01
C PRO A 4 4.90 -13.47 -40.65
N ASP A 5 5.76 -13.47 -39.62
CA ASP A 5 5.42 -13.06 -38.26
C ASP A 5 4.86 -11.62 -38.21
N PRO A 6 3.88 -11.34 -37.33
CA PRO A 6 3.18 -10.05 -37.34
C PRO A 6 4.12 -8.90 -37.02
N THR A 7 4.04 -7.85 -37.84
CA THR A 7 4.77 -6.60 -37.64
C THR A 7 4.27 -5.88 -36.38
N ALA A 8 5.09 -4.99 -35.80
CA ALA A 8 4.67 -4.20 -34.62
C ALA A 8 3.37 -3.40 -34.86
N SER A 9 3.12 -2.99 -36.11
CA SER A 9 1.88 -2.31 -36.51
C SER A 9 0.65 -3.22 -36.44
N GLU A 10 0.81 -4.50 -36.76
CA GLU A 10 -0.30 -5.47 -36.71
C GLU A 10 -0.60 -5.87 -35.26
N ILE A 11 0.45 -6.04 -34.43
CA ILE A 11 0.27 -6.27 -33.00
C ILE A 11 -0.42 -5.06 -32.34
N LEU A 12 -0.06 -3.85 -32.74
CA LEU A 12 -0.73 -2.64 -32.28
C LEU A 12 -2.21 -2.63 -32.68
N ALA A 13 -2.53 -2.97 -33.93
CA ALA A 13 -3.91 -3.03 -34.40
C ALA A 13 -4.74 -4.03 -33.57
N ASP A 14 -4.20 -5.22 -33.29
CA ASP A 14 -4.89 -6.24 -32.49
C ASP A 14 -5.09 -5.78 -31.03
N LEU A 15 -4.07 -5.16 -30.42
CA LEU A 15 -4.15 -4.62 -29.05
C LEU A 15 -5.19 -3.50 -28.94
N THR A 16 -5.26 -2.59 -29.92
CA THR A 16 -6.25 -1.51 -29.93
C THR A 16 -7.65 -2.03 -30.26
N ALA A 17 -7.78 -3.09 -31.06
CA ALA A 17 -9.08 -3.61 -31.48
C ALA A 17 -9.71 -4.55 -30.46
N THR A 18 -8.92 -5.23 -29.62
CA THR A 18 -9.42 -6.31 -28.75
C THR A 18 -8.83 -6.30 -27.33
N GLY A 19 -7.88 -5.42 -27.05
CA GLY A 19 -7.11 -5.41 -25.82
C GLY A 19 -6.02 -6.49 -25.76
N GLN A 20 -5.97 -7.40 -26.73
CA GLN A 20 -5.04 -8.52 -26.76
C GLN A 20 -4.46 -8.76 -28.17
N ALA A 21 -3.30 -9.41 -28.25
CA ALA A 21 -2.68 -9.83 -29.49
C ALA A 21 -2.01 -11.19 -29.32
N ARG A 22 -2.04 -12.00 -30.39
CA ARG A 22 -1.42 -13.34 -30.46
C ARG A 22 -0.50 -13.42 -31.67
N PRO A 23 0.57 -14.22 -31.61
CA PRO A 23 1.33 -14.53 -32.81
C PRO A 23 0.44 -15.29 -33.80
N ARG A 24 0.52 -14.96 -35.09
CA ARG A 24 -0.29 -15.62 -36.15
C ARG A 24 0.19 -17.01 -36.51
N THR A 25 1.40 -17.35 -36.07
CA THR A 25 2.13 -18.58 -36.34
C THR A 25 2.61 -19.13 -35.00
N SER A 26 2.68 -20.46 -34.88
CA SER A 26 3.32 -21.07 -33.71
C SER A 26 4.79 -20.63 -33.66
N LEU A 27 5.24 -20.14 -32.51
CA LEU A 27 6.61 -19.64 -32.31
C LEU A 27 7.50 -20.81 -31.85
N PRO A 28 8.33 -21.41 -32.72
CA PRO A 28 9.03 -22.66 -32.42
C PRO A 28 10.34 -22.35 -31.68
N GLY A 29 10.21 -21.84 -30.46
CA GLY A 29 11.36 -21.67 -29.57
C GLY A 29 11.35 -20.40 -28.71
N PRO A 30 12.20 -20.36 -27.68
CA PRO A 30 12.25 -19.27 -26.71
C PRO A 30 12.72 -17.94 -27.31
N VAL A 31 13.50 -17.98 -28.40
CA VAL A 31 14.03 -16.78 -29.07
C VAL A 31 12.92 -16.04 -29.83
N GLN A 32 12.14 -16.76 -30.64
CA GLN A 32 11.01 -16.17 -31.37
C GLN A 32 9.93 -15.68 -30.40
N ALA A 33 9.69 -16.41 -29.30
CA ALA A 33 8.81 -15.96 -28.23
C ALA A 33 9.31 -14.68 -27.55
N ALA A 34 10.62 -14.50 -27.37
CA ALA A 34 11.19 -13.28 -26.80
C ALA A 34 11.09 -12.09 -27.75
N GLU A 35 11.33 -12.31 -29.04
CA GLU A 35 11.21 -11.29 -30.09
C GLU A 35 9.77 -10.79 -30.23
N TRP A 36 8.80 -11.72 -30.29
CA TRP A 36 7.39 -11.36 -30.34
C TRP A 36 6.95 -10.54 -29.11
N ARG A 37 7.38 -10.92 -27.90
CA ARG A 37 7.12 -10.13 -26.68
C ARG A 37 7.76 -8.74 -26.74
N ARG A 38 8.94 -8.60 -27.35
CA ARG A 38 9.61 -7.30 -27.56
C ARG A 38 8.76 -6.41 -28.47
N LEU A 39 8.25 -6.95 -29.58
CA LEU A 39 7.38 -6.24 -30.51
C LEU A 39 6.04 -5.83 -29.87
N ALA A 40 5.40 -6.73 -29.11
CA ALA A 40 4.15 -6.41 -28.41
C ALA A 40 4.31 -5.31 -27.37
N ARG A 41 5.41 -5.30 -26.62
CA ARG A 41 5.71 -4.20 -25.68
C ARG A 41 6.06 -2.90 -26.40
N ALA A 42 6.69 -2.97 -27.57
CA ALA A 42 6.96 -1.79 -28.38
C ALA A 42 5.66 -1.17 -28.93
N ALA A 43 4.73 -2.01 -29.39
CA ALA A 43 3.39 -1.59 -29.81
C ALA A 43 2.61 -0.90 -28.67
N GLY A 44 2.57 -1.51 -27.47
CA GLY A 44 1.96 -0.86 -26.31
C GLY A 44 2.58 0.51 -25.97
N ARG A 45 3.93 0.58 -25.96
CA ARG A 45 4.63 1.85 -25.72
C ARG A 45 4.32 2.93 -26.75
N SER A 46 4.09 2.59 -28.02
CA SER A 46 3.78 3.58 -29.05
C SER A 46 2.45 4.30 -28.84
N ILE A 47 1.53 3.70 -28.06
CA ILE A 47 0.26 4.33 -27.64
C ILE A 47 0.25 4.68 -26.15
N GLY A 48 1.41 4.65 -25.49
CA GLY A 48 1.55 4.99 -24.07
C GLY A 48 0.95 3.98 -23.10
N ARG A 49 0.56 2.78 -23.56
CA ARG A 49 -0.15 1.80 -22.72
C ARG A 49 0.69 0.54 -22.44
N PRO A 50 0.76 0.08 -21.18
CA PRO A 50 1.57 -1.07 -20.81
C PRO A 50 0.97 -2.39 -21.30
N VAL A 51 1.81 -3.28 -21.83
CA VAL A 51 1.42 -4.63 -22.30
C VAL A 51 2.05 -5.72 -21.45
N ARG A 52 1.23 -6.62 -20.89
CA ARG A 52 1.66 -7.87 -20.23
C ARG A 52 1.57 -9.05 -21.18
N THR A 53 2.34 -10.09 -20.92
CA THR A 53 2.37 -11.29 -21.76
C THR A 53 2.07 -12.52 -20.92
N TYR A 54 1.04 -13.26 -21.29
CA TYR A 54 0.55 -14.47 -20.66
C TYR A 54 0.87 -15.68 -21.52
N ALA A 55 0.82 -16.84 -20.91
CA ALA A 55 0.84 -18.10 -21.63
C ALA A 55 -0.60 -18.54 -21.89
N GLY A 56 -0.86 -19.08 -23.08
CA GLY A 56 -2.14 -19.68 -23.40
C GLY A 56 -1.98 -21.01 -24.14
N PRO A 57 -3.08 -21.77 -24.29
CA PRO A 57 -3.09 -23.09 -24.90
C PRO A 57 -2.55 -23.07 -26.33
N ASP A 58 -2.79 -21.98 -27.07
CA ASP A 58 -2.33 -21.79 -28.46
C ASP A 58 -1.03 -20.97 -28.57
N GLY A 59 -0.35 -20.70 -27.46
CA GLY A 59 0.87 -19.89 -27.42
C GLY A 59 0.73 -18.58 -26.62
N PRO A 60 1.77 -17.73 -26.63
CA PRO A 60 1.81 -16.54 -25.79
C PRO A 60 0.81 -15.47 -26.25
N VAL A 61 0.15 -14.84 -25.29
CA VAL A 61 -0.82 -13.76 -25.51
C VAL A 61 -0.29 -12.48 -24.90
N ALA A 62 -0.42 -11.36 -25.59
CA ALA A 62 -0.03 -10.04 -25.13
C ALA A 62 -1.33 -9.29 -24.86
N ALA A 63 -1.50 -8.68 -23.69
CA ALA A 63 -2.68 -7.90 -23.36
C ALA A 63 -2.30 -6.55 -22.77
N LEU A 64 -3.06 -5.52 -23.11
CA LEU A 64 -2.99 -4.22 -22.46
C LEU A 64 -3.38 -4.37 -20.99
N HIS A 65 -2.55 -3.85 -20.10
CA HIS A 65 -2.70 -4.02 -18.65
C HIS A 65 -3.84 -3.18 -18.06
N ASP A 66 -4.14 -2.07 -18.72
CA ASP A 66 -5.15 -1.08 -18.31
C ASP A 66 -6.43 -1.18 -19.16
N TRP A 67 -6.60 -2.23 -19.95
CA TRP A 67 -7.78 -2.42 -20.80
C TRP A 67 -8.93 -3.07 -20.01
N PRO A 68 -10.19 -2.60 -20.16
CA PRO A 68 -10.67 -1.47 -20.98
C PRO A 68 -10.64 -0.13 -20.24
N VAL A 69 -10.36 0.98 -20.96
CA VAL A 69 -10.28 2.34 -20.37
C VAL A 69 -11.59 3.11 -20.54
N ASP A 70 -12.37 2.79 -21.57
CA ASP A 70 -13.66 3.44 -21.85
C ASP A 70 -14.77 2.44 -22.19
N ASP A 71 -16.00 2.95 -22.36
CA ASP A 71 -17.19 2.12 -22.60
C ASP A 71 -17.18 1.42 -23.97
N VAL A 72 -16.46 1.96 -24.96
CA VAL A 72 -16.29 1.33 -26.27
C VAL A 72 -15.34 0.14 -26.15
N GLU A 73 -14.18 0.33 -25.51
CA GLU A 73 -13.23 -0.73 -25.18
C GLU A 73 -13.85 -1.82 -24.30
N ARG A 74 -14.74 -1.43 -23.37
CA ARG A 74 -15.49 -2.36 -22.52
C ARG A 74 -16.45 -3.22 -23.31
N THR A 75 -17.21 -2.62 -24.22
CA THR A 75 -18.12 -3.35 -25.11
C THR A 75 -17.37 -4.36 -25.98
N ILE A 76 -16.20 -3.97 -26.48
CA ILE A 76 -15.28 -4.84 -27.23
C ILE A 76 -14.76 -5.98 -26.33
N HIS A 77 -14.32 -5.66 -25.11
CA HIS A 77 -13.79 -6.64 -24.15
C HIS A 77 -14.83 -7.69 -23.77
N GLU A 78 -16.06 -7.28 -23.45
CA GLU A 78 -17.15 -8.19 -23.11
C GLU A 78 -17.53 -9.10 -24.29
N ARG A 79 -17.45 -8.59 -25.52
CA ARG A 79 -17.63 -9.40 -26.73
C ARG A 79 -16.52 -10.45 -26.85
N ALA A 80 -15.27 -10.04 -26.70
CA ALA A 80 -14.11 -10.93 -26.76
C ALA A 80 -14.08 -11.98 -25.63
N LEU A 81 -14.52 -11.61 -24.42
CA LEU A 81 -14.65 -12.54 -23.29
C LEU A 81 -15.73 -13.58 -23.54
N ARG A 82 -16.89 -13.19 -24.08
CA ARG A 82 -17.94 -14.15 -24.46
C ARG A 82 -17.42 -15.17 -25.47
N ASP A 83 -16.70 -14.70 -26.50
CA ASP A 83 -16.10 -15.56 -27.52
C ASP A 83 -14.98 -16.48 -26.95
N ALA A 84 -14.28 -16.05 -25.89
CA ALA A 84 -13.20 -16.80 -25.25
C ALA A 84 -13.68 -17.79 -24.17
N VAL A 85 -14.77 -17.48 -23.46
CA VAL A 85 -15.35 -18.35 -22.43
C VAL A 85 -15.92 -19.64 -23.03
N ASP A 86 -16.27 -19.63 -24.32
CA ASP A 86 -16.63 -20.84 -25.07
C ASP A 86 -15.42 -21.74 -25.40
N GLY A 87 -14.18 -21.34 -25.06
CA GLY A 87 -12.94 -22.06 -25.39
C GLY A 87 -11.83 -21.92 -24.33
N ALA A 88 -12.03 -22.53 -23.16
CA ALA A 88 -11.05 -22.94 -22.13
C ALA A 88 -9.99 -21.94 -21.60
N THR A 89 -9.89 -21.91 -20.26
CA THR A 89 -9.16 -21.01 -19.35
C THR A 89 -7.63 -20.98 -19.53
N LEU A 90 -7.02 -19.78 -19.37
CA LEU A 90 -5.56 -19.54 -19.43
C LEU A 90 -4.93 -19.60 -18.03
N GLU A 91 -3.89 -20.43 -17.84
CA GLU A 91 -3.06 -20.44 -16.63
C GLU A 91 -1.67 -19.81 -16.84
N ALA A 92 -1.14 -19.18 -15.79
CA ALA A 92 0.15 -18.51 -15.82
C ALA A 92 1.32 -19.53 -15.75
N ILE A 93 2.29 -19.44 -16.67
CA ILE A 93 3.46 -20.34 -16.67
C ILE A 93 4.47 -19.97 -15.56
N PRO A 94 4.92 -20.93 -14.72
CA PRO A 94 6.00 -20.72 -13.75
C PRO A 94 7.40 -20.77 -14.40
N HIS A 95 8.36 -20.01 -13.86
CA HIS A 95 9.73 -19.89 -14.39
C HIS A 95 10.73 -20.84 -13.70
N GLN A 96 11.47 -21.66 -14.44
CA GLN A 96 12.71 -22.31 -13.95
C GLN A 96 13.97 -21.60 -14.49
N ARG A 97 14.99 -21.41 -13.65
CA ARG A 97 16.23 -20.66 -13.97
C ARG A 97 17.46 -21.57 -14.04
N GLY A 98 18.17 -21.53 -15.17
CA GLY A 98 19.56 -22.00 -15.31
C GLY A 98 20.60 -20.93 -14.94
N PRO A 99 21.92 -21.25 -14.92
CA PRO A 99 22.93 -20.45 -14.23
C PRO A 99 23.30 -19.21 -15.05
N GLY A 100 22.76 -18.06 -14.64
CA GLY A 100 22.97 -16.77 -15.28
C GLY A 100 23.60 -15.75 -14.33
N ARG A 101 24.58 -15.01 -14.88
CA ARG A 101 25.25 -13.77 -14.44
C ARG A 101 24.52 -12.96 -13.33
N PRO A 102 25.23 -12.43 -12.32
CA PRO A 102 24.60 -11.84 -11.13
C PRO A 102 23.73 -10.62 -11.45
N ARG A 103 22.60 -10.52 -10.74
CA ARG A 103 21.49 -9.57 -10.93
C ARG A 103 21.87 -8.13 -10.56
N LYS A 104 21.33 -7.16 -11.31
CA LYS A 104 21.01 -5.81 -10.82
C LYS A 104 19.48 -5.67 -10.86
N GLY A 105 18.69 -5.76 -9.79
CA GLY A 105 18.88 -6.19 -8.41
C GLY A 105 17.51 -6.68 -7.89
N SER A 106 17.50 -7.57 -6.89
CA SER A 106 16.31 -8.02 -6.16
C SER A 106 15.98 -7.06 -5.01
N GLY A 107 15.90 -5.77 -5.31
CA GLY A 107 15.63 -4.72 -4.33
C GLY A 107 14.26 -4.06 -4.56
N PRO A 108 13.78 -3.26 -3.59
CA PRO A 108 12.53 -2.52 -3.73
C PRO A 108 12.57 -1.61 -4.97
N GLY A 109 11.44 -1.52 -5.68
CA GLY A 109 11.27 -0.59 -6.80
C GLY A 109 11.35 0.86 -6.32
N ALA A 110 11.52 1.79 -7.26
CA ALA A 110 11.72 3.20 -6.93
C ALA A 110 10.56 3.79 -6.10
N ARG A 111 9.31 3.38 -6.36
CA ARG A 111 8.15 3.80 -5.56
C ARG A 111 8.25 3.32 -4.12
N GLU A 112 8.61 2.05 -3.89
CA GLU A 112 8.78 1.53 -2.53
C GLU A 112 9.93 2.23 -1.81
N ARG A 113 11.06 2.46 -2.48
CA ARG A 113 12.19 3.18 -1.86
C ARG A 113 11.83 4.60 -1.44
N ILE A 114 11.08 5.33 -2.27
CA ILE A 114 10.57 6.66 -1.90
C ILE A 114 9.66 6.56 -0.67
N MET A 115 8.74 5.58 -0.62
CA MET A 115 7.87 5.41 0.54
C MET A 115 8.64 5.05 1.80
N THR A 116 9.63 4.16 1.71
CA THR A 116 10.49 3.78 2.85
C THR A 116 11.33 4.96 3.35
N ALA A 117 11.93 5.74 2.43
CA ALA A 117 12.68 6.95 2.79
C ALA A 117 11.76 7.98 3.46
N ALA A 118 10.55 8.17 2.94
CA ALA A 118 9.56 9.09 3.51
C ALA A 118 9.11 8.64 4.90
N GLU A 119 8.80 7.36 5.08
CA GLU A 119 8.43 6.78 6.38
C GLU A 119 9.53 7.03 7.42
N HIS A 120 10.80 6.79 7.06
CA HIS A 120 11.93 7.05 7.94
C HIS A 120 12.04 8.54 8.29
N LEU A 121 12.15 9.41 7.27
CA LEU A 121 12.37 10.84 7.45
C LEU A 121 11.20 11.53 8.17
N PHE A 122 9.95 11.17 7.87
CA PHE A 122 8.80 11.73 8.58
C PHE A 122 8.75 11.34 10.05
N LYS A 123 9.18 10.12 10.42
CA LYS A 123 9.25 9.68 11.81
C LYS A 123 10.40 10.32 12.58
N THR A 124 11.54 10.59 11.94
CA THR A 124 12.73 11.13 12.61
C THR A 124 12.80 12.65 12.61
N ASP A 125 12.48 13.28 11.48
CA ASP A 125 12.74 14.70 11.22
C ASP A 125 11.44 15.51 11.15
N GLY A 126 10.30 14.83 11.00
CA GLY A 126 9.00 15.43 10.79
C GLY A 126 8.69 15.72 9.32
N PHE A 127 7.45 16.10 9.07
CA PHE A 127 6.94 16.31 7.71
C PHE A 127 7.63 17.50 7.06
N ARG A 128 7.55 18.70 7.65
CA ARG A 128 8.07 19.97 7.09
C ARG A 128 9.55 19.91 6.78
N ALA A 129 10.37 19.33 7.67
CA ALA A 129 11.81 19.19 7.47
C ALA A 129 12.17 18.22 6.33
N SER A 130 11.29 17.27 6.01
CA SER A 130 11.51 16.24 4.98
C SER A 130 11.14 16.74 3.58
N GLY A 131 12.06 17.47 2.94
CA GLY A 131 11.90 17.98 1.57
C GLY A 131 11.90 16.88 0.49
N VAL A 132 11.35 17.17 -0.70
CA VAL A 132 11.42 16.25 -1.86
C VAL A 132 12.86 15.88 -2.19
N ASP A 133 13.79 16.84 -2.10
CA ASP A 133 15.20 16.60 -2.39
C ASP A 133 15.82 15.61 -1.40
N THR A 134 15.63 15.83 -0.09
CA THR A 134 16.06 14.91 0.99
C THR A 134 15.49 13.50 0.79
N ILE A 135 14.20 13.40 0.48
CA ILE A 135 13.53 12.10 0.26
C ILE A 135 14.11 11.39 -0.97
N THR A 136 14.39 12.12 -2.05
CA THR A 136 14.94 11.52 -3.28
C THR A 136 16.39 11.09 -3.12
N GLU A 137 17.16 11.81 -2.31
CA GLU A 137 18.53 11.47 -1.95
C GLU A 137 18.56 10.18 -1.11
N GLU A 138 17.77 10.12 -0.04
CA GLU A 138 17.65 8.94 0.83
C GLU A 138 17.13 7.71 0.06
N ALA A 139 16.19 7.90 -0.86
CA ALA A 139 15.63 6.80 -1.66
C ALA A 139 16.52 6.33 -2.83
N ASP A 140 17.63 7.02 -3.11
CA ASP A 140 18.46 6.83 -4.30
C ASP A 140 17.61 6.79 -5.59
N VAL A 141 16.90 7.89 -5.83
CA VAL A 141 16.06 8.08 -7.02
C VAL A 141 16.23 9.48 -7.60
N ALA A 142 16.05 9.61 -8.91
CA ALA A 142 15.96 10.93 -9.53
C ALA A 142 14.66 11.65 -9.11
N LYS A 143 14.71 12.96 -8.90
CA LYS A 143 13.55 13.82 -8.59
C LYS A 143 12.40 13.69 -9.60
N ALA A 144 12.71 13.49 -10.89
CA ALA A 144 11.68 13.21 -11.89
C ALA A 144 10.92 11.89 -11.63
N SER A 145 11.59 10.89 -11.04
CA SER A 145 10.95 9.63 -10.63
C SER A 145 10.00 9.84 -9.46
N PHE A 146 10.35 10.71 -8.50
CA PHE A 146 9.45 11.08 -7.39
C PHE A 146 8.12 11.62 -7.92
N TYR A 147 8.18 12.66 -8.74
CA TYR A 147 6.96 13.31 -9.26
C TYR A 147 6.17 12.38 -10.18
N LYS A 148 6.84 11.46 -10.88
CA LYS A 148 6.16 10.41 -11.66
C LYS A 148 5.30 9.48 -10.79
N TYR A 149 5.73 9.14 -9.58
CA TYR A 149 5.02 8.18 -8.74
C TYR A 149 4.00 8.81 -7.80
N PHE A 150 4.29 10.01 -7.28
CA PHE A 150 3.49 10.62 -6.23
C PHE A 150 2.87 11.96 -6.62
N GLY A 151 3.19 12.56 -7.78
CA GLY A 151 2.59 13.82 -8.24
C GLY A 151 3.05 15.07 -7.47
N SER A 152 2.99 15.03 -6.14
CA SER A 152 3.39 16.09 -5.22
C SER A 152 3.91 15.52 -3.90
N ARG A 153 4.52 16.39 -3.07
CA ARG A 153 4.95 15.99 -1.71
C ARG A 153 3.74 15.70 -0.82
N SER A 154 2.72 16.55 -0.85
CA SER A 154 1.50 16.35 -0.06
C SER A 154 0.78 15.05 -0.42
N GLU A 155 0.78 14.63 -1.69
CA GLU A 155 0.25 13.32 -2.09
C GLU A 155 1.06 12.14 -1.53
N LEU A 156 2.40 12.26 -1.44
CA LEU A 156 3.22 11.26 -0.74
C LEU A 156 2.90 11.20 0.75
N GLU A 157 2.75 12.35 1.41
CA GLU A 157 2.39 12.43 2.83
C GLU A 157 1.04 11.77 3.11
N VAL A 158 0.02 12.05 2.28
CA VAL A 158 -1.29 11.40 2.36
C VAL A 158 -1.19 9.89 2.07
N ALA A 159 -0.43 9.48 1.06
CA ALA A 159 -0.23 8.07 0.73
C ALA A 159 0.45 7.31 1.89
N TYR A 160 1.40 7.95 2.56
CA TYR A 160 2.07 7.42 3.74
C TYR A 160 1.10 7.30 4.94
N LEU A 161 0.36 8.35 5.27
CA LEU A 161 -0.62 8.32 6.37
C LEU A 161 -1.73 7.29 6.13
N ASN A 162 -2.17 7.11 4.88
CA ASN A 162 -3.13 6.08 4.52
C ASN A 162 -2.56 4.67 4.68
N LEU A 163 -1.27 4.47 4.39
CA LEU A 163 -0.59 3.20 4.64
C LEU A 163 -0.52 2.89 6.14
N GLU A 164 -0.12 3.86 6.97
CA GLU A 164 -0.09 3.69 8.42
C GLU A 164 -1.50 3.45 9.00
N HIS A 165 -2.52 4.10 8.43
CA HIS A 165 -3.91 3.86 8.82
C HIS A 165 -4.33 2.43 8.48
N GLN A 166 -4.03 1.94 7.27
CA GLN A 166 -4.34 0.57 6.89
C GLN A 166 -3.62 -0.44 7.79
N ARG A 167 -2.33 -0.21 8.10
CA ARG A 167 -1.58 -1.03 9.06
C ARG A 167 -2.30 -1.07 10.42
N SER A 168 -2.79 0.06 10.91
CA SER A 168 -3.53 0.11 12.19
C SER A 168 -4.88 -0.61 12.13
N VAL A 169 -5.58 -0.55 10.98
CA VAL A 169 -6.83 -1.27 10.75
C VAL A 169 -6.59 -2.78 10.78
N ASP A 170 -5.58 -3.24 10.06
CA ASP A 170 -5.22 -4.65 9.97
C ASP A 170 -4.74 -5.18 11.33
N ASP A 171 -3.87 -4.43 12.01
CA ASP A 171 -3.32 -4.73 13.35
C ASP A 171 -4.42 -4.87 14.42
N LEU A 172 -5.43 -3.99 14.40
CA LEU A 172 -6.58 -4.11 15.28
C LEU A 172 -7.43 -5.35 14.93
N ALA A 173 -7.71 -5.57 13.65
CA ALA A 173 -8.51 -6.70 13.20
C ALA A 173 -7.89 -8.05 13.58
N GLU A 174 -6.56 -8.17 13.49
CA GLU A 174 -5.81 -9.35 13.94
C GLU A 174 -5.95 -9.58 15.45
N ARG A 175 -5.85 -8.52 16.26
CA ARG A 175 -6.04 -8.62 17.74
C ARG A 175 -7.45 -9.01 18.12
N GLU A 176 -8.46 -8.47 17.46
CA GLU A 176 -9.85 -8.85 17.73
C GLU A 176 -10.16 -10.29 17.32
N GLN A 177 -9.46 -10.82 16.32
CA GLN A 177 -9.53 -12.24 15.98
C GLN A 177 -8.82 -13.12 17.01
N ALA A 178 -7.68 -12.66 17.54
CA ALA A 178 -6.91 -13.37 18.56
C ALA A 178 -7.59 -13.37 19.94
N HIS A 179 -8.34 -12.32 20.27
CA HIS A 179 -8.96 -12.09 21.57
C HIS A 179 -10.48 -11.97 21.47
N PRO A 180 -11.24 -13.04 21.77
CA PRO A 180 -12.71 -12.99 21.73
C PRO A 180 -13.35 -12.01 22.74
N VAL A 181 -12.59 -11.61 23.76
CA VAL A 181 -13.01 -10.65 24.79
C VAL A 181 -12.45 -9.27 24.44
N ALA A 182 -13.32 -8.28 24.29
CA ALA A 182 -12.93 -6.93 23.86
C ALA A 182 -11.93 -6.24 24.81
N ALA A 183 -12.01 -6.51 26.12
CA ALA A 183 -11.05 -6.02 27.10
C ALA A 183 -9.65 -6.57 26.85
N ASP A 184 -9.52 -7.85 26.51
CA ASP A 184 -8.23 -8.49 26.22
C ASP A 184 -7.62 -7.93 24.92
N ALA A 185 -8.45 -7.67 23.89
CA ALA A 185 -8.01 -6.99 22.68
C ALA A 185 -7.48 -5.56 22.96
N LEU A 186 -8.15 -4.80 23.85
CA LEU A 186 -7.68 -3.48 24.28
C LEU A 186 -6.35 -3.55 25.04
N VAL A 187 -6.20 -4.53 25.93
CA VAL A 187 -4.95 -4.77 26.65
C VAL A 187 -3.81 -5.03 25.67
N ASP A 188 -4.02 -5.91 24.69
CA ASP A 188 -3.00 -6.21 23.68
C ASP A 188 -2.64 -4.99 22.81
N VAL A 189 -3.62 -4.17 22.41
CA VAL A 189 -3.35 -2.90 21.70
C VAL A 189 -2.45 -1.98 22.54
N VAL A 190 -2.77 -1.79 23.82
CA VAL A 190 -1.99 -0.90 24.70
C VAL A 190 -0.62 -1.50 25.03
N ASP A 191 -0.52 -2.82 25.21
CA ASP A 191 0.75 -3.51 25.46
C ASP A 191 1.68 -3.46 24.26
N ALA A 192 1.15 -3.59 23.04
CA ALA A 192 1.92 -3.43 21.81
C ALA A 192 2.46 -1.99 21.68
N ALA A 193 1.62 -0.98 21.91
CA ALA A 193 2.03 0.42 21.90
C ALA A 193 3.10 0.71 22.97
N ALA A 194 2.89 0.22 24.20
CA ALA A 194 3.84 0.37 25.29
C ALA A 194 5.17 -0.35 25.03
N SER A 195 5.15 -1.50 24.34
CA SER A 195 6.37 -2.24 23.97
C SER A 195 7.18 -1.52 22.89
N LEU A 196 6.50 -0.89 21.92
CA LEU A 196 7.14 -0.03 20.93
C LEU A 196 7.83 1.17 21.60
N LEU A 197 7.14 1.84 22.54
CA LEU A 197 7.70 2.95 23.30
C LEU A 197 8.95 2.58 24.10
N ALA A 198 9.02 1.34 24.61
CA ALA A 198 10.19 0.86 25.34
C ALA A 198 11.46 0.77 24.47
N VAL A 199 11.31 0.42 23.18
CA VAL A 199 12.44 0.11 22.28
C VAL A 199 12.81 1.24 21.32
N ALA A 200 11.82 2.03 20.88
CA ALA A 200 12.03 3.12 19.93
C ALA A 200 10.91 4.17 20.11
N PRO A 201 11.13 5.21 20.94
CA PRO A 201 10.17 6.31 21.03
C PRO A 201 10.14 7.05 19.70
N ALA A 202 9.11 6.80 18.91
CA ALA A 202 8.78 7.56 17.72
C ALA A 202 7.47 8.31 17.98
N ALA A 203 7.40 9.55 17.51
CA ALA A 203 6.16 10.33 17.60
C ALA A 203 5.06 9.64 16.79
N ASN A 204 3.83 9.62 17.31
CA ASN A 204 2.66 9.28 16.52
C ASN A 204 2.57 10.20 15.30
N VAL A 205 2.77 9.62 14.12
CA VAL A 205 2.83 10.34 12.85
C VAL A 205 1.53 11.08 12.53
N PHE A 206 0.39 10.62 13.06
CA PHE A 206 -0.88 11.31 12.91
C PHE A 206 -0.93 12.56 13.80
N ILE A 207 -0.54 12.46 15.07
CA ILE A 207 -0.44 13.64 15.95
C ILE A 207 0.57 14.64 15.38
N LEU A 208 1.74 14.17 14.97
CA LEU A 208 2.78 14.99 14.36
C LEU A 208 2.26 15.77 13.15
N ALA A 209 1.54 15.10 12.23
CA ALA A 209 0.94 15.76 11.08
C ALA A 209 -0.06 16.87 11.49
N THR A 210 -0.84 16.69 12.55
CA THR A 210 -1.77 17.74 13.03
C THR A 210 -1.05 18.94 13.66
N VAL A 211 0.10 18.71 14.30
CA VAL A 211 0.91 19.76 14.91
C VAL A 211 1.67 20.54 13.85
N GLU A 212 2.24 19.84 12.88
CA GLU A 212 3.01 20.47 11.81
C GLU A 212 2.13 21.20 10.81
N TYR A 213 0.90 20.75 10.57
CA TYR A 213 -0.04 21.41 9.66
C TYR A 213 -1.25 21.96 10.44
N PRO A 214 -1.08 23.07 11.19
CA PRO A 214 -2.17 23.67 11.96
C PRO A 214 -3.28 24.24 11.06
N GLU A 215 -2.98 24.47 9.78
CA GLU A 215 -3.99 24.81 8.78
C GLU A 215 -4.89 23.59 8.52
N THR A 216 -6.17 23.70 8.88
CA THR A 216 -7.12 22.56 8.86
C THR A 216 -7.42 22.01 7.46
N ASP A 217 -7.04 22.72 6.40
CA ASP A 217 -7.26 22.32 5.01
C ASP A 217 -6.09 21.55 4.38
N HIS A 218 -4.95 21.41 5.07
CA HIS A 218 -3.83 20.65 4.54
C HIS A 218 -4.20 19.15 4.40
N PRO A 219 -4.00 18.50 3.24
CA PRO A 219 -4.43 17.12 3.01
C PRO A 219 -3.89 16.09 4.02
N ALA A 220 -2.63 16.25 4.45
CA ALA A 220 -2.03 15.37 5.46
C ALA A 220 -2.69 15.56 6.84
N CYS A 221 -3.07 16.79 7.20
CA CYS A 221 -3.79 17.08 8.45
C CYS A 221 -5.17 16.41 8.44
N LEU A 222 -5.90 16.52 7.31
CA LEU A 222 -7.20 15.87 7.13
C LEU A 222 -7.11 14.33 7.21
N ALA A 223 -6.09 13.73 6.57
CA ALA A 223 -5.85 12.29 6.66
C ALA A 223 -5.55 11.86 8.11
N ALA A 224 -4.73 12.64 8.83
CA ALA A 224 -4.43 12.38 10.23
C ALA A 224 -5.65 12.50 11.15
N GLN A 225 -6.44 13.56 11.00
CA GLN A 225 -7.70 13.71 11.75
C GLN A 225 -8.66 12.55 11.48
N THR A 226 -8.76 12.09 10.24
CA THR A 226 -9.59 10.94 9.86
C THR A 226 -9.16 9.68 10.60
N HIS A 227 -7.85 9.41 10.66
CA HIS A 227 -7.31 8.29 11.43
C HIS A 227 -7.58 8.43 12.92
N LEU A 228 -7.29 9.59 13.52
CA LEU A 228 -7.45 9.80 14.97
C LEU A 228 -8.92 9.66 15.41
N GLN A 229 -9.86 10.15 14.59
CA GLN A 229 -11.29 9.93 14.80
C GLN A 229 -11.69 8.46 14.64
N TRP A 230 -11.09 7.75 13.67
CA TRP A 230 -11.29 6.31 13.54
C TRP A 230 -10.80 5.55 14.77
N ARG A 231 -9.59 5.83 15.27
CA ARG A 231 -9.00 5.21 16.47
C ARG A 231 -9.90 5.42 17.69
N HIS A 232 -10.36 6.65 17.90
CA HIS A 232 -11.29 6.98 18.99
C HIS A 232 -12.61 6.21 18.90
N ARG A 233 -13.19 6.07 17.69
CA ARG A 233 -14.38 5.23 17.46
C ARG A 233 -14.12 3.76 17.77
N GLN A 234 -12.96 3.21 17.44
CA GLN A 234 -12.62 1.82 17.76
C GLN A 234 -12.47 1.61 19.26
N PHE A 235 -11.80 2.52 19.98
CA PHE A 235 -11.72 2.45 21.45
C PHE A 235 -13.11 2.54 22.09
N THR A 236 -13.96 3.46 21.62
CA THR A 236 -15.34 3.58 22.09
C THR A 236 -16.09 2.26 21.90
N ARG A 237 -15.95 1.62 20.72
CA ARG A 237 -16.59 0.33 20.42
C ARG A 237 -16.12 -0.77 21.36
N LEU A 238 -14.81 -0.93 21.52
CA LEU A 238 -14.23 -1.97 22.39
C LEU A 238 -14.60 -1.76 23.86
N LEU A 239 -14.56 -0.53 24.36
CA LEU A 239 -14.96 -0.19 25.72
C LEU A 239 -16.46 -0.41 25.95
N THR A 240 -17.29 -0.15 24.93
CA THR A 240 -18.73 -0.49 24.98
C THR A 240 -18.92 -1.99 25.10
N SER A 241 -18.22 -2.78 24.28
CA SER A 241 -18.26 -4.24 24.34
C SER A 241 -17.70 -4.81 25.65
N ALA A 242 -16.78 -4.09 26.31
CA ALA A 242 -16.26 -4.41 27.62
C ALA A 242 -17.20 -4.01 28.79
N GLY A 243 -18.34 -3.37 28.51
CA GLY A 243 -19.32 -2.98 29.53
C GLY A 243 -19.05 -1.65 30.22
N HIS A 244 -18.16 -0.80 29.68
CA HIS A 244 -17.82 0.47 30.32
C HIS A 244 -19.05 1.39 30.43
N PRO A 245 -19.33 2.01 31.60
CA PRO A 245 -20.53 2.85 31.82
C PRO A 245 -20.50 4.17 31.05
N SER A 246 -19.32 4.63 30.62
CA SER A 246 -19.13 5.87 29.84
C SER A 246 -18.05 5.70 28.75
N PRO A 247 -18.32 4.91 27.70
CA PRO A 247 -17.29 4.42 26.78
C PRO A 247 -16.67 5.52 25.91
N VAL A 248 -17.42 6.57 25.57
CA VAL A 248 -16.92 7.72 24.79
C VAL A 248 -15.90 8.54 25.59
N THR A 249 -16.19 8.81 26.87
CA THR A 249 -15.28 9.53 27.77
C THR A 249 -14.03 8.70 28.01
N ALA A 250 -14.18 7.42 28.34
CA ALA A 250 -13.05 6.52 28.54
C ALA A 250 -12.17 6.36 27.28
N ALA A 251 -12.77 6.36 26.08
CA ALA A 251 -12.00 6.35 24.84
C ALA A 251 -11.16 7.62 24.65
N THR A 252 -11.69 8.78 25.07
CA THR A 252 -10.96 10.06 25.09
C THR A 252 -9.79 10.00 26.06
N ASP A 253 -10.03 9.52 27.28
CA ASP A 253 -9.00 9.40 28.32
C ASP A 253 -7.90 8.41 27.92
N LEU A 254 -8.29 7.29 27.30
CA LEU A 254 -7.34 6.31 26.76
C LEU A 254 -6.49 6.88 25.62
N ALA A 255 -7.12 7.58 24.66
CA ALA A 255 -6.40 8.22 23.57
C ALA A 255 -5.40 9.26 24.10
N ALA A 256 -5.83 10.11 25.04
CA ALA A 256 -4.97 11.10 25.67
C ALA A 256 -3.81 10.45 26.47
N ALA A 257 -4.07 9.33 27.15
CA ALA A 257 -3.05 8.60 27.89
C ALA A 257 -2.01 7.95 26.96
N LEU A 258 -2.43 7.41 25.82
CA LEU A 258 -1.52 6.86 24.81
C LEU A 258 -0.66 7.96 24.19
N ASP A 259 -1.28 9.01 23.67
CA ASP A 259 -0.56 10.13 23.03
C ASP A 259 0.37 10.84 24.04
N GLY A 260 -0.06 10.96 25.29
CA GLY A 260 0.76 11.51 26.37
C GLY A 260 1.91 10.59 26.78
N ALA A 261 1.74 9.27 26.73
CA ALA A 261 2.82 8.31 27.00
C ALA A 261 3.94 8.42 25.96
N GLU A 262 3.60 8.66 24.70
CA GLU A 262 4.62 8.86 23.67
C GLU A 262 5.43 10.13 23.91
N LEU A 263 4.78 11.25 24.22
CA LEU A 263 5.48 12.48 24.60
C LEU A 263 6.35 12.26 25.85
N LEU A 264 5.82 11.54 26.83
CA LEU A 264 6.55 11.23 28.07
C LEU A 264 7.81 10.41 27.80
N ALA A 265 7.82 9.55 26.80
CA ALA A 265 9.00 8.76 26.42
C ALA A 265 10.17 9.63 25.93
N HIS A 266 9.94 10.88 25.53
CA HIS A 266 11.00 11.83 25.16
C HIS A 266 11.60 12.59 26.36
N VAL A 267 10.92 12.62 27.51
CA VAL A 267 11.31 13.44 28.67
C VAL A 267 11.48 12.64 29.96
N SER A 268 11.27 11.32 29.91
CA SER A 268 11.37 10.38 31.03
C SER A 268 11.94 9.05 30.56
N ASP A 269 12.24 8.14 31.51
CA ASP A 269 12.63 6.79 31.13
C ASP A 269 11.49 6.06 30.40
N HIS A 270 11.83 5.23 29.42
CA HIS A 270 10.84 4.61 28.55
C HIS A 270 9.88 3.67 29.31
N ASP A 271 10.34 3.05 30.41
CA ASP A 271 9.52 2.16 31.23
C ASP A 271 8.42 2.94 31.97
N THR A 272 8.73 4.14 32.47
CA THR A 272 7.76 5.04 33.08
C THR A 272 6.66 5.44 32.09
N ALA A 273 7.05 5.79 30.86
CA ALA A 273 6.15 6.15 29.77
C ALA A 273 5.27 4.96 29.34
N ALA A 274 5.88 3.82 29.01
CA ALA A 274 5.15 2.60 28.68
C ALA A 274 4.18 2.17 29.80
N GLY A 275 4.62 2.31 31.06
CA GLY A 275 3.80 2.00 32.23
C GLY A 275 2.61 2.96 32.43
N SER A 276 2.68 4.21 31.98
CA SER A 276 1.57 5.16 32.18
C SER A 276 0.35 4.78 31.35
N ALA A 277 0.53 4.40 30.09
CA ALA A 277 -0.57 3.95 29.23
C ALA A 277 -1.25 2.68 29.79
N ARG A 278 -0.46 1.69 30.22
CA ARG A 278 -0.98 0.45 30.86
C ARG A 278 -1.79 0.74 32.11
N ARG A 279 -1.27 1.60 33.00
CA ARG A 279 -1.97 1.99 34.23
C ARG A 279 -3.26 2.75 33.94
N ALA A 280 -3.30 3.58 32.90
CA ALA A 280 -4.50 4.28 32.48
C ALA A 280 -5.58 3.28 32.01
N LEU A 281 -5.23 2.37 31.09
CA LEU A 281 -6.17 1.34 30.63
C LEU A 281 -6.68 0.47 31.79
N ALA A 282 -5.80 0.04 32.69
CA ALA A 282 -6.20 -0.79 33.82
C ALA A 282 -7.27 -0.12 34.71
N ARG A 283 -7.18 1.20 34.92
CA ARG A 283 -8.21 1.96 35.67
C ARG A 283 -9.54 1.98 34.94
N LEU A 284 -9.51 2.24 33.62
CA LEU A 284 -10.71 2.25 32.79
C LEU A 284 -11.40 0.86 32.77
N LEU A 285 -10.63 -0.23 32.70
CA LEU A 285 -11.20 -1.58 32.72
C LEU A 285 -11.78 -1.96 34.10
N VAL A 286 -11.23 -1.43 35.20
CA VAL A 286 -11.83 -1.58 36.53
C VAL A 286 -13.19 -0.89 36.60
N GLU A 287 -13.34 0.30 36.01
CA GLU A 287 -14.63 1.01 35.95
C GLU A 287 -15.69 0.26 35.13
N ALA A 288 -15.27 -0.50 34.12
CA ALA A 288 -16.17 -1.36 33.33
C ALA A 288 -16.67 -2.61 34.08
N SER A 289 -16.01 -2.98 35.19
CA SER A 289 -16.33 -4.18 35.97
C SER A 289 -17.26 -3.91 37.16
N GLN A 290 -17.72 -2.66 37.34
CA GLN A 290 -18.59 -2.19 38.43
C GLN A 290 -20.04 -2.07 37.97
#